data_AF-A0A6B2SGG6-F1
#
_entry.id   AF-A0A6B2SGG6-F1
#
_cell.length_a   1.000
_cell.length_b   1.000
_cell.length_c   1.000
_cell.angle_alpha   90.00
_cell.angle_beta   90.00
_cell.angle_gamma   90.00
#
_symmetry.space_group_name_H-M   'P 1'
#
loop_
_entity.id
_entity.type
_entity.pdbx_description
1 polymer ?
#
loop_
_entity_poly.entity_id
_entity_poly.type
_entity_poly.pdbx_seq_one_letter_code
_entity_poly.pdbx_strand_id
1 'polypeptide(L)'
;VPGVPRLGIPALRLADGPAGVRVAARATALPAPVMLAAAFDPALARRYGQVIGREGRALGQDVLLSPMVNLIRTPYAGRNFETFGEDPLLAADMVSAEIRGIQGEGLIATVKHFALNNQEKDRMSIDVRADERTMHETELRGFEAAVAARTGAVMGAYNKVNGTFACENRTLLSDILRERWGFEGWVMTDWSAQHSTAAALAAGLDMEMPDGTHFGAALQRAVRNGTVPEPHVDRSVRRILAVMERFGLLDGGAPRRPGRDPKAGARVALDVAKAGATLLRNAHGTLPLRGRAARDIAVIGPTGRRPFVSGGGSAHVIPDRADSPLHAIRARAGRGADVTYALGEDLYGKAIPRHALGPGLDTEGQRVPAGKEWTYDGTLTPDEPDEWTLVIHYSGERPAVELDGVELYPKQPGVGEFFSGGL
;
A
#
# COMPACT_ATOMS: atom_id res chain seq x y z
N VAL A 1 7.43 -1.44 -17.93
CA VAL A 1 8.70 -1.19 -18.66
C VAL A 1 8.75 -2.05 -19.93
N PRO A 2 9.04 -1.49 -21.12
CA PRO A 2 8.77 -2.16 -22.42
C PRO A 2 9.67 -3.34 -22.81
N GLY A 3 10.84 -3.53 -22.19
CA GLY A 3 11.80 -4.57 -22.58
C GLY A 3 12.55 -4.24 -23.89
N VAL A 4 13.28 -5.23 -24.43
CA VAL A 4 14.07 -5.10 -25.68
C VAL A 4 13.88 -6.37 -26.54
N PRO A 5 12.82 -6.44 -27.38
CA PRO A 5 12.45 -7.66 -28.11
C PRO A 5 13.56 -8.23 -29.01
N ARG A 6 14.36 -7.36 -29.65
CA ARG A 6 15.48 -7.78 -30.52
C ARG A 6 16.59 -8.55 -29.77
N LEU A 7 16.61 -8.47 -28.44
CA LEU A 7 17.54 -9.19 -27.57
C LEU A 7 16.85 -10.30 -26.75
N GLY A 8 15.57 -10.59 -27.04
CA GLY A 8 14.79 -11.54 -26.24
C GLY A 8 14.46 -11.06 -24.82
N ILE A 9 14.68 -9.78 -24.50
CA ILE A 9 14.37 -9.22 -23.17
C ILE A 9 12.88 -8.84 -23.13
N PRO A 10 12.04 -9.50 -22.31
CA PRO A 10 10.62 -9.20 -22.25
C PRO A 10 10.35 -7.88 -21.51
N ALA A 11 9.12 -7.38 -21.65
CA ALA A 11 8.62 -6.30 -20.81
C ALA A 11 8.49 -6.74 -19.35
N LEU A 12 8.66 -5.81 -18.42
CA LEU A 12 8.31 -5.98 -17.00
C LEU A 12 7.00 -5.27 -16.68
N ARG A 13 6.08 -5.99 -16.03
CA ARG A 13 4.86 -5.45 -15.43
C ARG A 13 4.99 -5.41 -13.91
N LEU A 14 4.71 -4.24 -13.35
CA LEU A 14 4.79 -3.96 -11.92
C LEU A 14 3.37 -3.67 -11.40
N ALA A 15 3.02 -4.20 -10.24
CA ALA A 15 1.74 -3.93 -9.58
C ALA A 15 1.92 -3.72 -8.08
N ASP A 16 1.09 -2.86 -7.50
CA ASP A 16 0.85 -2.86 -6.05
C ASP A 16 0.05 -4.11 -5.63
N GLY A 17 -0.06 -4.47 -4.35
CA GLY A 17 0.65 -3.93 -3.21
C GLY A 17 0.49 -4.83 -1.97
N PRO A 18 0.82 -4.33 -0.77
CA PRO A 18 1.13 -5.19 0.38
C PRO A 18 0.01 -6.07 0.93
N ALA A 19 -1.24 -5.82 0.54
CA ALA A 19 -2.39 -6.64 0.95
C ALA A 19 -3.03 -7.46 -0.16
N GLY A 20 -2.35 -7.59 -1.31
CA GLY A 20 -2.81 -8.33 -2.47
C GLY A 20 -2.52 -7.60 -3.79
N VAL A 21 -2.74 -8.28 -4.91
CA VAL A 21 -2.41 -7.72 -6.22
C VAL A 21 -3.49 -6.73 -6.68
N ARG A 22 -3.12 -5.45 -6.82
CA ARG A 22 -3.97 -4.38 -7.32
C ARG A 22 -3.73 -4.16 -8.81
N VAL A 23 -4.70 -4.62 -9.60
CA VAL A 23 -4.78 -4.43 -11.05
C VAL A 23 -6.22 -4.10 -11.44
N ALA A 24 -6.50 -3.85 -12.72
CA ALA A 24 -7.86 -3.68 -13.24
C ALA A 24 -8.64 -5.02 -13.31
N ALA A 25 -8.56 -5.82 -12.25
CA ALA A 25 -9.25 -7.10 -12.07
C ALA A 25 -9.36 -7.39 -10.56
N ARG A 26 -10.25 -8.32 -10.20
CA ARG A 26 -10.36 -8.80 -8.82
C ARG A 26 -9.19 -9.70 -8.45
N ALA A 27 -8.77 -9.62 -7.19
CA ALA A 27 -7.70 -10.45 -6.61
C ALA A 27 -8.05 -10.79 -5.15
N THR A 28 -7.28 -11.65 -4.50
CA THR A 28 -7.43 -11.91 -3.07
C THR A 28 -7.06 -10.64 -2.29
N ALA A 29 -8.04 -10.05 -1.61
CA ALA A 29 -7.77 -9.04 -0.59
C ALA A 29 -7.42 -9.75 0.72
N LEU A 30 -6.14 -9.78 1.06
CA LEU A 30 -5.67 -10.35 2.32
C LEU A 30 -5.85 -9.35 3.47
N PRO A 31 -5.87 -9.80 4.74
CA PRO A 31 -5.84 -8.88 5.86
C PRO A 31 -4.64 -7.95 5.80
N ALA A 32 -4.80 -6.75 6.34
CA ALA A 32 -3.75 -5.73 6.37
C ALA A 32 -2.44 -6.28 6.98
N PRO A 33 -1.25 -5.89 6.47
CA PRO A 33 0.03 -6.33 7.00
C PRO A 33 0.20 -6.19 8.52
N VAL A 34 -0.40 -5.15 9.14
CA VAL A 34 -0.37 -5.00 10.60
C VAL A 34 -1.11 -6.13 11.33
N MET A 35 -2.19 -6.65 10.74
CA MET A 35 -2.92 -7.80 11.27
C MET A 35 -2.13 -9.09 11.04
N LEU A 36 -1.44 -9.22 9.91
CA LEU A 36 -0.51 -10.33 9.70
C LEU A 36 0.60 -10.34 10.76
N ALA A 37 1.21 -9.19 11.04
CA ALA A 37 2.24 -9.06 12.07
C ALA A 37 1.73 -9.37 13.47
N ALA A 38 0.48 -8.99 13.79
CA ALA A 38 -0.15 -9.30 15.07
C ALA A 38 -0.33 -10.81 15.33
N ALA A 39 -0.15 -11.66 14.32
CA ALA A 39 -0.10 -13.12 14.51
C ALA A 39 1.24 -13.62 15.05
N PHE A 40 2.32 -12.83 14.99
CA PHE A 40 3.69 -13.22 15.39
C PHE A 40 4.15 -14.55 14.76
N ASP A 41 3.74 -14.81 13.52
CA ASP A 41 3.98 -16.08 12.83
C ASP A 41 4.62 -15.86 11.44
N PRO A 42 5.95 -16.00 11.33
CA PRO A 42 6.66 -15.92 10.06
C PRO A 42 6.23 -17.01 9.05
N ALA A 43 5.80 -18.20 9.50
CA ALA A 43 5.31 -19.22 8.58
C ALA A 43 3.99 -18.79 7.91
N LEU A 44 3.13 -18.09 8.66
CA LEU A 44 1.93 -17.46 8.12
C LEU A 44 2.27 -16.31 7.15
N ALA A 45 3.28 -15.48 7.43
CA ALA A 45 3.77 -14.46 6.49
C ALA A 45 4.31 -15.06 5.19
N ARG A 46 4.99 -16.21 5.26
CA ARG A 46 5.41 -16.94 4.05
C ARG A 46 4.21 -17.40 3.23
N ARG A 47 3.17 -17.93 3.87
CA ARG A 47 1.92 -18.34 3.18
C ARG A 47 1.18 -17.15 2.58
N TYR A 48 1.20 -16.01 3.27
CA TYR A 48 0.68 -14.74 2.77
C TYR A 48 1.40 -14.33 1.48
N GLY A 49 2.73 -14.32 1.50
CA GLY A 49 3.55 -14.03 0.33
C GLY A 49 3.32 -15.01 -0.83
N GLN A 50 3.12 -16.30 -0.55
CA GLN A 50 2.79 -17.30 -1.59
C GLN A 50 1.46 -17.01 -2.30
N VAL A 51 0.44 -16.55 -1.56
CA VAL A 51 -0.84 -16.17 -2.18
C VAL A 51 -0.64 -15.01 -3.16
N ILE A 52 0.01 -13.93 -2.72
CA ILE A 52 0.19 -12.74 -3.56
C ILE A 52 1.17 -13.02 -4.71
N GLY A 53 2.24 -13.77 -4.45
CA GLY A 53 3.21 -14.18 -5.48
C GLY A 53 2.55 -14.98 -6.61
N ARG A 54 1.78 -16.02 -6.26
CA ARG A 54 1.04 -16.84 -7.23
C ARG A 54 0.03 -16.01 -8.01
N GLU A 55 -0.76 -15.19 -7.31
CA GLU A 55 -1.81 -14.39 -7.93
C GLU A 55 -1.24 -13.29 -8.84
N GLY A 56 -0.11 -12.69 -8.48
CA GLY A 56 0.57 -11.71 -9.31
C GLY A 56 1.06 -12.33 -10.61
N ARG A 57 1.65 -13.53 -10.53
CA ARG A 57 2.02 -14.30 -11.73
C ARG A 57 0.81 -14.66 -12.58
N ALA A 58 -0.28 -15.12 -11.97
CA ALA A 58 -1.53 -15.46 -12.66
C ALA A 58 -2.16 -14.24 -13.36
N LEU A 59 -2.02 -13.05 -12.78
CA LEU A 59 -2.51 -11.78 -13.32
C LEU A 59 -1.50 -11.08 -14.25
N GLY A 60 -0.48 -11.80 -14.72
CA GLY A 60 0.44 -11.30 -15.74
C GLY A 60 1.52 -10.33 -15.24
N GLN A 61 1.72 -10.25 -13.92
CA GLN A 61 2.72 -9.37 -13.30
C GLN A 61 4.07 -10.07 -13.14
N ASP A 62 5.14 -9.27 -13.05
CA ASP A 62 6.52 -9.75 -12.90
C ASP A 62 7.15 -9.23 -11.60
N VAL A 63 6.74 -8.03 -11.17
CA VAL A 63 7.21 -7.37 -9.96
C VAL A 63 6.02 -6.96 -9.11
N LEU A 64 6.10 -7.22 -7.81
CA LEU A 64 5.15 -6.78 -6.81
C LEU A 64 5.79 -5.67 -5.96
N LEU A 65 5.08 -4.57 -5.79
CA LEU A 65 5.48 -3.43 -4.96
C LEU A 65 5.12 -3.72 -3.48
N SER A 66 5.70 -4.81 -2.95
CA SER A 66 5.46 -5.36 -1.61
C SER A 66 6.73 -6.08 -1.09
N PRO A 67 6.97 -6.11 0.23
CA PRO A 67 6.16 -5.49 1.31
C PRO A 67 6.64 -4.12 1.75
N MET A 68 5.76 -3.38 2.43
CA MET A 68 6.14 -2.19 3.19
C MET A 68 6.66 -2.61 4.57
N VAL A 69 7.80 -2.04 4.99
CA VAL A 69 8.49 -2.41 6.24
C VAL A 69 8.93 -1.20 7.08
N ASN A 70 8.48 0.02 6.73
CA ASN A 70 8.73 1.19 7.57
C ASN A 70 8.08 1.00 8.95
N LEU A 71 8.75 1.36 10.04
CA LEU A 71 8.19 1.19 11.38
C LEU A 71 7.03 2.16 11.64
N ILE A 72 6.05 1.69 12.43
CA ILE A 72 5.03 2.55 13.01
C ILE A 72 5.70 3.44 14.06
N ARG A 73 6.04 4.66 13.67
CA ARG A 73 6.70 5.65 14.56
C ARG A 73 5.73 6.66 15.15
N THR A 74 4.66 6.97 14.42
CA THR A 74 3.63 7.92 14.83
C THR A 74 2.26 7.27 14.67
N PRO A 75 1.36 7.41 15.66
CA PRO A 75 0.04 6.80 15.58
C PRO A 75 -0.84 7.40 14.47
N TYR A 76 -0.49 8.60 13.97
CA TYR A 76 -1.27 9.34 12.98
C TYR A 76 -0.90 9.03 11.52
N ALA A 77 0.09 8.17 11.28
CA ALA A 77 0.50 7.87 9.92
C ALA A 77 -0.58 7.07 9.17
N GLY A 78 -1.03 7.60 8.04
CA GLY A 78 -2.12 7.03 7.24
C GLY A 78 -1.84 5.62 6.69
N ARG A 79 -0.58 5.17 6.68
CA ARG A 79 -0.15 3.85 6.18
C ARG A 79 0.31 2.88 7.27
N ASN A 80 0.01 3.17 8.54
CA ASN A 80 0.30 2.24 9.65
C ASN A 80 -0.32 0.85 9.44
N PHE A 81 -1.48 0.77 8.76
CA PHE A 81 -2.11 -0.51 8.43
C PHE A 81 -1.30 -1.36 7.44
N GLU A 82 -0.47 -0.72 6.61
CA GLU A 82 0.24 -1.33 5.47
C GLU A 82 1.62 -1.90 5.86
N THR A 83 2.03 -1.78 7.12
CA THR A 83 3.34 -2.25 7.64
C THR A 83 3.19 -3.21 8.83
N PHE A 84 4.30 -3.70 9.38
CA PHE A 84 4.32 -4.78 10.37
C PHE A 84 4.35 -4.34 11.85
N GLY A 85 4.35 -3.04 12.17
CA GLY A 85 4.36 -2.57 13.55
C GLY A 85 5.53 -1.65 13.90
N GLU A 86 5.73 -1.44 15.19
CA GLU A 86 6.78 -0.55 15.74
C GLU A 86 8.08 -1.28 16.10
N ASP A 87 8.06 -2.61 16.20
CA ASP A 87 9.22 -3.40 16.62
C ASP A 87 10.08 -3.86 15.42
N PRO A 88 11.38 -3.53 15.39
CA PRO A 88 12.25 -3.87 14.27
C PRO A 88 12.55 -5.37 14.13
N LEU A 89 12.49 -6.15 15.22
CA LEU A 89 12.73 -7.59 15.16
C LEU A 89 11.54 -8.30 14.51
N LEU A 90 10.33 -8.00 14.97
CA LEU A 90 9.10 -8.51 14.36
C LEU A 90 9.03 -8.12 12.88
N ALA A 91 9.29 -6.85 12.55
CA ALA A 91 9.28 -6.41 11.16
C ALA A 91 10.29 -7.20 10.30
N ALA A 92 11.50 -7.45 10.81
CA ALA A 92 12.55 -8.22 10.13
C ALA A 92 12.18 -9.70 9.89
N ASP A 93 11.53 -10.34 10.86
CA ASP A 93 11.09 -11.74 10.74
C ASP A 93 9.95 -11.87 9.73
N MET A 94 8.96 -10.97 9.79
CA MET A 94 7.79 -11.01 8.92
C MET A 94 8.16 -10.68 7.46
N VAL A 95 8.95 -9.63 7.22
CA VAL A 95 9.36 -9.22 5.87
C VAL A 95 10.19 -10.30 5.17
N SER A 96 11.11 -10.95 5.89
CA SER A 96 11.95 -12.01 5.35
C SER A 96 11.13 -13.20 4.88
N ALA A 97 10.14 -13.58 5.68
CA ALA A 97 9.28 -14.71 5.36
C ALA A 97 8.31 -14.40 4.20
N GLU A 98 7.70 -13.21 4.18
CA GLU A 98 6.82 -12.79 3.09
C GLU A 98 7.58 -12.72 1.75
N ILE A 99 8.77 -12.10 1.73
CA ILE A 99 9.60 -12.03 0.52
C ILE A 99 9.94 -13.42 -0.01
N ARG A 100 10.33 -14.36 0.87
CA ARG A 100 10.58 -15.76 0.46
C ARG A 100 9.32 -16.43 -0.10
N GLY A 101 8.14 -16.09 0.43
CA GLY A 101 6.86 -16.55 -0.10
C GLY A 101 6.58 -16.01 -1.50
N ILE A 102 6.68 -14.70 -1.69
CA ILE A 102 6.43 -14.02 -2.98
C ILE A 102 7.40 -14.55 -4.05
N GLN A 103 8.69 -14.53 -3.75
CA GLN A 103 9.73 -14.91 -4.71
C GLN A 103 9.75 -16.40 -5.00
N GLY A 104 9.33 -17.24 -4.04
CA GLY A 104 9.17 -18.68 -4.23
C GLY A 104 8.13 -19.06 -5.29
N GLU A 105 7.17 -18.17 -5.56
CA GLU A 105 6.17 -18.33 -6.64
C GLU A 105 6.65 -17.73 -7.98
N GLY A 106 7.89 -17.24 -8.03
CA GLY A 106 8.49 -16.66 -9.23
C GLY A 106 8.10 -15.21 -9.52
N LEU A 107 7.56 -14.47 -8.53
CA LEU A 107 7.26 -13.04 -8.63
C LEU A 107 8.35 -12.22 -7.92
N ILE A 108 8.82 -11.13 -8.51
CA ILE A 108 9.89 -10.31 -7.91
C ILE A 108 9.29 -9.44 -6.80
N ALA A 109 9.81 -9.57 -5.57
CA ALA A 109 9.41 -8.72 -4.45
C ALA A 109 10.17 -7.39 -4.46
N THR A 110 9.51 -6.33 -3.97
CA THR A 110 10.07 -4.98 -3.82
C THR A 110 9.81 -4.47 -2.42
N VAL A 111 10.81 -4.56 -1.54
CA VAL A 111 10.69 -4.01 -0.18
C VAL A 111 10.65 -2.47 -0.25
N LYS A 112 9.77 -1.85 0.55
CA LYS A 112 9.51 -0.40 0.50
C LYS A 112 9.21 0.20 1.88
N HIS A 113 9.34 1.50 2.09
CA HIS A 113 9.98 2.52 1.25
C HIS A 113 11.29 2.89 1.92
N PHE A 114 12.40 2.71 1.21
CA PHE A 114 13.75 2.84 1.73
C PHE A 114 14.20 4.31 1.67
N ALA A 115 14.29 5.05 2.79
CA ALA A 115 14.00 4.63 4.16
C ALA A 115 13.32 5.76 4.96
N LEU A 116 12.88 5.44 6.18
CA LEU A 116 12.26 6.36 7.14
C LEU A 116 10.98 7.09 6.62
N ASN A 117 10.21 6.43 5.75
CA ASN A 117 8.91 6.93 5.31
C ASN A 117 7.82 6.57 6.33
N ASN A 118 7.94 7.10 7.55
CA ASN A 118 7.09 6.73 8.68
C ASN A 118 5.82 7.59 8.82
N GLN A 119 5.59 8.55 7.91
CA GLN A 119 4.42 9.42 7.93
C GLN A 119 4.06 9.92 6.53
N GLU A 120 2.76 10.12 6.30
CA GLU A 120 2.28 10.66 5.02
C GLU A 120 2.36 12.20 4.95
N LYS A 121 2.36 12.83 6.14
CA LYS A 121 2.56 14.26 6.34
C LYS A 121 3.83 14.74 5.65
N ASP A 122 3.67 15.57 4.62
CA ASP A 122 4.74 16.22 3.88
C ASP A 122 5.79 15.24 3.32
N ARG A 123 5.37 13.98 3.05
CA ARG A 123 6.30 12.91 2.65
C ARG A 123 7.16 13.25 1.44
N MET A 124 6.68 14.15 0.57
CA MET A 124 7.38 14.61 -0.64
C MET A 124 8.51 15.62 -0.39
N SER A 125 8.63 16.18 0.82
CA SER A 125 9.52 17.32 1.08
C SER A 125 10.23 17.29 2.43
N ILE A 126 9.67 16.57 3.41
CA ILE A 126 10.20 16.51 4.77
C ILE A 126 11.62 15.94 4.82
N ASP A 127 12.45 16.52 5.69
CA ASP A 127 13.77 16.00 6.06
C ASP A 127 13.70 15.26 7.39
N VAL A 128 13.76 13.93 7.32
CA VAL A 128 13.82 13.08 8.51
C VAL A 128 15.27 13.02 8.97
N ARG A 129 15.52 13.57 10.15
CA ARG A 129 16.84 13.55 10.80
C ARG A 129 16.89 12.44 11.82
N ALA A 130 17.77 11.47 11.60
CA ALA A 130 17.97 10.33 12.48
C ALA A 130 19.47 10.08 12.62
N ASP A 131 19.91 9.83 13.85
CA ASP A 131 21.28 9.41 14.12
C ASP A 131 21.53 7.98 13.64
N GLU A 132 22.81 7.64 13.43
CA GLU A 132 23.25 6.33 12.94
C GLU A 132 22.75 5.17 13.81
N ARG A 133 22.68 5.36 15.13
CA ARG A 133 22.23 4.29 16.03
C ARG A 133 20.75 4.02 15.83
N THR A 134 19.92 5.05 15.81
CA THR A 134 18.48 4.92 15.51
C THR A 134 18.29 4.27 14.13
N MET A 135 18.97 4.76 13.10
CA MET A 135 18.86 4.18 11.76
C MET A 135 19.19 2.68 11.78
N HIS A 136 20.33 2.28 12.34
CA HIS A 136 20.81 0.91 12.26
C HIS A 136 20.20 -0.06 13.26
N GLU A 137 19.78 0.39 14.45
CA GLU A 137 19.14 -0.48 15.45
C GLU A 137 17.63 -0.65 15.21
N THR A 138 16.96 0.30 14.54
CA THR A 138 15.52 0.24 14.29
C THR A 138 15.15 0.33 12.81
N GLU A 139 15.11 1.53 12.24
CA GLU A 139 14.45 1.85 10.96
C GLU A 139 14.95 1.03 9.76
N LEU A 140 16.20 0.61 9.79
CA LEU A 140 16.85 -0.12 8.70
C LEU A 140 16.82 -1.64 8.85
N ARG A 141 16.47 -2.18 10.03
CA ARG A 141 16.55 -3.63 10.32
C ARG A 141 15.65 -4.47 9.42
N GLY A 142 14.44 -4.00 9.15
CA GLY A 142 13.52 -4.67 8.22
C GLY A 142 14.08 -4.72 6.79
N PHE A 143 14.73 -3.66 6.32
CA PHE A 143 15.35 -3.62 5.00
C PHE A 143 16.60 -4.50 4.92
N GLU A 144 17.44 -4.49 5.96
CA GLU A 144 18.59 -5.40 6.08
C GLU A 144 18.15 -6.87 6.00
N ALA A 145 17.08 -7.22 6.71
CA ALA A 145 16.48 -8.55 6.67
C ALA A 145 15.90 -8.90 5.28
N ALA A 146 15.26 -7.94 4.61
CA ALA A 146 14.79 -8.10 3.24
C ALA A 146 15.93 -8.37 2.23
N VAL A 147 17.06 -7.70 2.39
CA VAL A 147 18.28 -7.93 1.59
C VAL A 147 18.85 -9.32 1.87
N ALA A 148 18.93 -9.73 3.15
CA ALA A 148 19.34 -11.07 3.54
C ALA A 148 18.37 -12.16 3.01
N ALA A 149 17.08 -11.84 2.86
CA ALA A 149 16.07 -12.68 2.20
C ALA A 149 16.13 -12.62 0.67
N ARG A 150 17.14 -11.94 0.10
CA ARG A 150 17.42 -11.82 -1.34
C ARG A 150 16.28 -11.15 -2.11
N THR A 151 15.65 -10.11 -1.56
CA THR A 151 14.67 -9.28 -2.29
C THR A 151 15.21 -8.89 -3.67
N GLY A 152 14.35 -8.87 -4.70
CA GLY A 152 14.78 -8.56 -6.07
C GLY A 152 14.85 -7.06 -6.34
N ALA A 153 14.03 -6.28 -5.66
CA ALA A 153 14.06 -4.83 -5.75
C ALA A 153 13.87 -4.15 -4.39
N VAL A 154 14.25 -2.88 -4.36
CA VAL A 154 13.99 -1.93 -3.28
C VAL A 154 13.34 -0.69 -3.88
N MET A 155 12.31 -0.16 -3.24
CA MET A 155 11.71 1.12 -3.61
C MET A 155 12.22 2.21 -2.67
N GLY A 156 12.83 3.26 -3.22
CA GLY A 156 13.26 4.43 -2.47
C GLY A 156 12.07 5.26 -1.99
N ALA A 157 12.21 5.89 -0.82
CA ALA A 157 11.18 6.72 -0.22
C ALA A 157 11.08 8.12 -0.86
N TYR A 158 9.95 8.79 -0.59
CA TYR A 158 9.71 10.17 -0.99
C TYR A 158 10.53 11.19 -0.20
N ASN A 159 10.68 10.98 1.11
CA ASN A 159 11.25 11.95 2.02
C ASN A 159 12.77 12.10 1.84
N LYS A 160 13.31 13.16 2.42
CA LYS A 160 14.75 13.25 2.67
C LYS A 160 15.11 12.52 3.96
N VAL A 161 16.34 12.05 3.99
CA VAL A 161 16.98 11.48 5.18
C VAL A 161 18.30 12.20 5.35
N ASN A 162 18.48 12.85 6.51
CA ASN A 162 19.67 13.62 6.85
C ASN A 162 20.12 14.59 5.73
N GLY A 163 19.15 15.33 5.17
CA GLY A 163 19.36 16.41 4.21
C GLY A 163 19.26 16.04 2.72
N THR A 164 19.24 14.75 2.37
CA THR A 164 19.20 14.29 0.96
C THR A 164 17.97 13.43 0.69
N PHE A 165 17.30 13.63 -0.45
CA PHE A 165 16.18 12.78 -0.88
C PHE A 165 16.59 11.32 -0.95
N ALA A 166 15.76 10.42 -0.40
CA ALA A 166 16.14 9.01 -0.25
C ALA A 166 16.49 8.33 -1.58
N CYS A 167 15.80 8.68 -2.66
CA CYS A 167 16.07 8.18 -4.02
C CYS A 167 17.39 8.69 -4.64
N GLU A 168 18.12 9.59 -3.97
CA GLU A 168 19.40 10.16 -4.43
C GLU A 168 20.47 10.17 -3.32
N ASN A 169 20.18 9.49 -2.21
CA ASN A 169 21.04 9.47 -1.04
C ASN A 169 22.07 8.35 -1.21
N ARG A 170 23.32 8.71 -1.54
CA ARG A 170 24.42 7.75 -1.73
C ARG A 170 24.66 6.89 -0.50
N THR A 171 24.60 7.48 0.69
CA THR A 171 24.79 6.75 1.95
C THR A 171 23.77 5.63 2.11
N LEU A 172 22.50 5.90 1.79
CA LEU A 172 21.46 4.86 1.78
C LEU A 172 21.67 3.86 0.65
N LEU A 173 21.69 4.31 -0.61
CA LEU A 173 21.53 3.47 -1.79
C LEU A 173 22.79 2.70 -2.20
N SER A 174 23.97 3.21 -1.85
CA SER A 174 25.25 2.57 -2.15
C SER A 174 25.95 2.11 -0.89
N ASP A 175 26.31 3.02 0.01
CA ASP A 175 27.20 2.69 1.13
C ASP A 175 26.53 1.67 2.09
N ILE A 176 25.28 1.88 2.48
CA ILE A 176 24.53 0.94 3.35
C ILE A 176 23.97 -0.22 2.53
N LEU A 177 23.11 0.07 1.56
CA LEU A 177 22.33 -0.97 0.88
C LEU A 177 23.23 -1.96 0.12
N ARG A 178 24.29 -1.49 -0.53
CA ARG A 178 25.12 -2.31 -1.42
C ARG A 178 26.44 -2.69 -0.80
N GLU A 179 27.22 -1.73 -0.31
CA GLU A 179 28.57 -2.01 0.20
C GLU A 179 28.51 -2.75 1.54
N ARG A 180 27.62 -2.33 2.45
CA ARG A 180 27.48 -2.98 3.76
C ARG A 180 26.63 -4.25 3.74
N TRP A 181 25.47 -4.22 3.07
CA TRP A 181 24.54 -5.36 3.09
C TRP A 181 24.62 -6.30 1.88
N GLY A 182 25.36 -5.92 0.83
CA GLY A 182 25.51 -6.77 -0.35
C GLY A 182 24.26 -6.88 -1.22
N PHE A 183 23.41 -5.84 -1.30
CA PHE A 183 22.23 -5.88 -2.16
C PHE A 183 22.57 -5.99 -3.65
N GLU A 184 22.15 -7.10 -4.25
CA GLU A 184 22.40 -7.44 -5.67
C GLU A 184 21.27 -6.99 -6.61
N GLY A 185 20.11 -6.58 -6.09
CA GLY A 185 18.97 -6.18 -6.90
C GLY A 185 19.07 -4.74 -7.43
N TRP A 186 17.93 -4.23 -7.91
CA TRP A 186 17.81 -2.85 -8.38
C TRP A 186 17.00 -1.97 -7.42
N VAL A 187 17.30 -0.68 -7.44
CA VAL A 187 16.54 0.35 -6.72
C VAL A 187 15.64 1.08 -7.71
N MET A 188 14.35 1.19 -7.40
CA MET A 188 13.41 2.04 -8.12
C MET A 188 12.92 3.19 -7.23
N THR A 189 12.46 4.29 -7.82
CA THR A 189 11.78 5.34 -7.04
C THR A 189 10.39 4.89 -6.63
N ASP A 190 9.85 5.48 -5.55
CA ASP A 190 8.41 5.63 -5.44
C ASP A 190 7.89 6.53 -6.58
N TRP A 191 6.57 6.61 -6.75
CA TRP A 191 5.92 7.26 -7.87
C TRP A 191 6.22 8.77 -7.90
N SER A 192 7.03 9.22 -8.85
CA SER A 192 7.51 10.60 -8.99
C SER A 192 8.41 11.09 -7.83
N ALA A 193 9.14 10.18 -7.17
CA ALA A 193 10.06 10.53 -6.08
C ALA A 193 11.49 10.92 -6.55
N GLN A 194 11.71 11.04 -7.87
CA GLN A 194 13.00 11.46 -8.42
C GLN A 194 13.11 12.98 -8.51
N HIS A 195 14.29 13.53 -8.22
CA HIS A 195 14.55 14.97 -8.21
C HIS A 195 15.75 15.40 -9.08
N SER A 196 16.53 14.46 -9.62
CA SER A 196 17.69 14.70 -10.45
C SER A 196 18.02 13.52 -11.38
N THR A 197 18.81 13.79 -12.42
CA THR A 197 19.33 12.76 -13.33
C THR A 197 20.67 12.21 -12.84
N ALA A 198 21.72 13.04 -12.85
CA ALA A 198 23.09 12.55 -12.63
C ALA A 198 23.34 12.12 -11.18
N ALA A 199 22.85 12.89 -10.20
CA ALA A 199 23.09 12.59 -8.79
C ALA A 199 22.33 11.34 -8.35
N ALA A 200 21.07 11.17 -8.76
CA ALA A 200 20.29 9.96 -8.50
C ALA A 200 20.97 8.69 -9.04
N LEU A 201 21.37 8.71 -10.31
CA LEU A 201 22.06 7.57 -10.94
C LEU A 201 23.41 7.29 -10.27
N ALA A 202 24.17 8.33 -9.92
CA ALA A 202 25.44 8.17 -9.22
C ALA A 202 25.28 7.62 -7.79
N ALA A 203 24.21 8.02 -7.10
CA ALA A 203 23.90 7.56 -5.74
C ALA A 203 23.51 6.08 -5.68
N GLY A 204 22.99 5.51 -6.77
CA GLY A 204 22.68 4.09 -6.87
C GLY A 204 21.25 3.75 -7.28
N LEU A 205 20.43 4.76 -7.65
CA LEU A 205 19.11 4.56 -8.24
C LEU A 205 19.23 3.92 -9.62
N ASP A 206 18.37 2.94 -9.93
CA ASP A 206 18.46 2.18 -11.18
C ASP A 206 17.22 2.32 -12.09
N MET A 207 16.07 2.71 -11.54
CA MET A 207 14.81 2.83 -12.28
C MET A 207 13.97 4.02 -11.78
N GLU A 208 13.53 4.88 -12.70
CA GLU A 208 12.55 5.94 -12.41
C GLU A 208 11.13 5.40 -12.59
N MET A 209 10.24 5.77 -11.67
CA MET A 209 8.80 5.50 -11.74
C MET A 209 8.02 6.83 -11.65
N PRO A 210 6.92 7.01 -12.39
CA PRO A 210 6.37 6.06 -13.37
C PRO A 210 6.92 6.19 -14.79
N ASP A 211 7.51 7.34 -15.08
CA ASP A 211 7.91 7.76 -16.41
C ASP A 211 9.41 8.10 -16.43
N GLY A 212 9.88 8.59 -17.57
CA GLY A 212 11.29 8.93 -17.79
C GLY A 212 11.55 10.42 -17.72
N THR A 213 10.95 11.16 -16.78
CA THR A 213 11.18 12.60 -16.63
C THR A 213 12.68 12.90 -16.48
N HIS A 214 13.40 12.13 -15.67
CA HIS A 214 14.83 12.30 -15.39
C HIS A 214 15.70 11.25 -16.10
N PHE A 215 15.24 10.00 -16.17
CA PHE A 215 15.94 8.85 -16.76
C PHE A 215 15.52 8.54 -18.21
N GLY A 216 14.67 9.38 -18.81
CA GLY A 216 14.40 9.37 -20.25
C GLY A 216 15.33 10.30 -21.03
N ALA A 217 14.76 11.32 -21.67
CA ALA A 217 15.50 12.21 -22.56
C ALA A 217 16.60 13.02 -21.84
N ALA A 218 16.40 13.36 -20.56
CA ALA A 218 17.40 14.06 -19.77
C ALA A 218 18.66 13.21 -19.54
N LEU A 219 18.52 11.95 -19.13
CA LEU A 219 19.64 11.01 -19.01
C LEU A 219 20.34 10.76 -20.35
N GLN A 220 19.58 10.59 -21.43
CA GLN A 220 20.17 10.41 -22.75
C GLN A 220 21.07 11.61 -23.14
N ARG A 221 20.62 12.85 -22.89
CA ARG A 221 21.43 14.05 -23.13
C ARG A 221 22.67 14.09 -22.23
N ALA A 222 22.51 13.76 -20.95
CA ALA A 222 23.60 13.76 -19.98
C ALA A 222 24.70 12.72 -20.31
N VAL A 223 24.33 11.58 -20.89
CA VAL A 223 25.30 10.61 -21.39
C VAL A 223 26.01 11.13 -22.64
N ARG A 224 25.26 11.64 -23.62
CA ARG A 224 25.81 12.14 -24.89
C ARG A 224 26.77 13.32 -24.72
N ASN A 225 26.53 14.18 -23.73
CA ASN A 225 27.38 15.33 -23.44
C ASN A 225 28.49 15.05 -22.41
N GLY A 226 28.61 13.80 -21.92
CA GLY A 226 29.65 13.38 -20.98
C GLY A 226 29.42 13.74 -19.51
N THR A 227 28.29 14.37 -19.16
CA THR A 227 27.95 14.67 -17.75
C THR A 227 27.71 13.40 -16.93
N VAL A 228 27.16 12.36 -17.56
CA VAL A 228 26.95 11.04 -16.97
C VAL A 228 27.78 10.01 -17.74
N PRO A 229 28.73 9.30 -17.11
CA PRO A 229 29.43 8.20 -17.76
C PRO A 229 28.45 7.07 -18.13
N GLU A 230 28.49 6.61 -19.38
CA GLU A 230 27.70 5.46 -19.85
C GLU A 230 27.81 4.21 -18.95
N PRO A 231 28.98 3.87 -18.35
CA PRO A 231 29.09 2.76 -17.41
C PRO A 231 28.17 2.85 -16.18
N HIS A 232 27.70 4.05 -15.80
CA HIS A 232 26.72 4.20 -14.73
C HIS A 232 25.34 3.67 -15.16
N VAL A 233 24.95 3.90 -16.42
CA VAL A 233 23.72 3.36 -16.99
C VAL A 233 23.84 1.84 -17.15
N ASP A 234 24.95 1.35 -17.68
CA ASP A 234 25.21 -0.08 -17.84
C ASP A 234 25.11 -0.84 -16.51
N ARG A 235 25.62 -0.25 -15.43
CA ARG A 235 25.52 -0.82 -14.09
C ARG A 235 24.07 -1.00 -13.66
N SER A 236 23.23 0.02 -13.86
CA SER A 236 21.81 -0.04 -13.50
C SER A 236 21.03 -1.03 -14.37
N VAL A 237 21.27 -1.03 -15.67
CA VAL A 237 20.71 -2.03 -16.60
C VAL A 237 21.12 -3.44 -16.20
N ARG A 238 22.40 -3.68 -15.87
CA ARG A 238 22.91 -4.98 -15.44
C ARG A 238 22.21 -5.50 -14.19
N ARG A 239 21.91 -4.64 -13.21
CA ARG A 239 21.18 -5.02 -11.98
C ARG A 239 19.75 -5.47 -12.29
N ILE A 240 19.04 -4.76 -13.16
CA ILE A 240 17.70 -5.14 -13.59
C ILE A 240 17.76 -6.50 -14.32
N LEU A 241 18.68 -6.64 -15.29
CA LEU A 241 18.83 -7.88 -16.07
C LEU A 241 19.26 -9.07 -15.20
N ALA A 242 20.14 -8.88 -14.22
CA ALA A 242 20.56 -9.93 -13.31
C ALA A 242 19.38 -10.48 -12.48
N VAL A 243 18.46 -9.62 -12.04
CA VAL A 243 17.25 -10.09 -11.36
C VAL A 243 16.29 -10.75 -12.35
N MET A 244 16.14 -10.21 -13.56
CA MET A 244 15.33 -10.88 -14.60
C MET A 244 15.86 -12.30 -14.90
N GLU A 245 17.17 -12.47 -15.01
CA GLU A 245 17.84 -13.76 -15.19
C GLU A 245 17.60 -14.68 -14.00
N ARG A 246 17.76 -14.19 -12.77
CA ARG A 246 17.50 -14.97 -11.54
C ARG A 246 16.07 -15.54 -11.48
N PHE A 247 15.11 -14.88 -12.12
CA PHE A 247 13.71 -15.31 -12.20
C PHE A 247 13.37 -16.03 -13.52
N GLY A 248 14.39 -16.35 -14.35
CA GLY A 248 14.24 -17.09 -15.61
C GLY A 248 13.54 -16.30 -16.72
N LEU A 249 13.47 -14.97 -16.61
CA LEU A 249 12.75 -14.13 -17.58
C LEU A 249 13.52 -13.91 -18.88
N LEU A 250 14.84 -14.18 -18.91
CA LEU A 250 15.70 -13.94 -20.07
C LEU A 250 16.00 -15.19 -20.91
N ASP A 251 15.94 -16.36 -20.30
CA ASP A 251 16.29 -17.66 -20.91
C ASP A 251 15.07 -18.57 -21.13
N GLY A 252 13.87 -18.10 -20.76
CA GLY A 252 12.65 -18.89 -20.80
C GLY A 252 12.53 -19.92 -19.67
N GLY A 253 13.44 -19.88 -18.68
CA GLY A 253 13.41 -20.74 -17.49
C GLY A 253 12.31 -20.37 -16.48
N ALA A 254 11.64 -19.22 -16.66
CA ALA A 254 10.56 -18.80 -15.79
C ALA A 254 9.42 -19.83 -15.77
N PRO A 255 8.93 -20.25 -14.59
CA PRO A 255 7.79 -21.14 -14.49
C PRO A 255 6.58 -20.57 -15.23
N ARG A 256 5.84 -21.46 -15.90
CA ARG A 256 4.57 -21.11 -16.55
C ARG A 256 3.66 -20.40 -15.55
N ARG A 257 3.06 -19.28 -15.97
CA ARG A 257 2.12 -18.54 -15.13
C ARG A 257 1.01 -19.47 -14.63
N PRO A 258 0.75 -19.51 -13.32
CA PRO A 258 -0.29 -20.37 -12.75
C PRO A 258 -1.68 -19.80 -13.03
N GLY A 259 -2.72 -20.58 -12.75
CA GLY A 259 -4.07 -20.05 -12.60
C GLY A 259 -4.27 -19.45 -11.20
N ARG A 260 -5.18 -18.47 -11.09
CA ARG A 260 -5.66 -17.98 -9.79
C ARG A 260 -6.28 -19.13 -8.99
N ASP A 261 -6.14 -19.09 -7.67
CA ASP A 261 -6.85 -19.96 -6.74
C ASP A 261 -7.53 -19.12 -5.65
N PRO A 262 -8.70 -18.51 -5.95
CA PRO A 262 -9.40 -17.64 -5.00
C PRO A 262 -9.82 -18.37 -3.71
N LYS A 263 -10.04 -19.70 -3.77
CA LYS A 263 -10.43 -20.49 -2.60
C LYS A 263 -9.25 -20.70 -1.66
N ALA A 264 -8.06 -20.97 -2.18
CA ALA A 264 -6.84 -21.04 -1.39
C ALA A 264 -6.48 -19.67 -0.79
N GLY A 265 -6.57 -18.61 -1.60
CA GLY A 265 -6.36 -17.23 -1.14
C GLY A 265 -7.31 -16.85 0.01
N ALA A 266 -8.61 -17.10 -0.15
CA ALA A 266 -9.60 -16.85 0.90
C ALA A 266 -9.36 -17.67 2.18
N ARG A 267 -8.83 -18.90 2.07
CA ARG A 267 -8.47 -19.71 3.24
C ARG A 267 -7.30 -19.09 4.01
N VAL A 268 -6.25 -18.67 3.31
CA VAL A 268 -5.11 -17.98 3.93
C VAL A 268 -5.55 -16.65 4.53
N ALA A 269 -6.39 -15.87 3.83
CA ALA A 269 -6.96 -14.64 4.36
C ALA A 269 -7.71 -14.87 5.68
N LEU A 270 -8.51 -15.94 5.75
CA LEU A 270 -9.22 -16.32 6.97
C LEU A 270 -8.28 -16.78 8.09
N ASP A 271 -7.24 -17.55 7.77
CA ASP A 271 -6.25 -18.00 8.75
C ASP A 271 -5.49 -16.81 9.34
N VAL A 272 -5.09 -15.85 8.50
CA VAL A 272 -4.43 -14.60 8.92
C VAL A 272 -5.36 -13.78 9.80
N ALA A 273 -6.62 -13.60 9.39
CA ALA A 273 -7.59 -12.84 10.18
C ALA A 273 -7.86 -13.48 11.54
N LYS A 274 -7.91 -14.82 11.63
CA LYS A 274 -8.08 -15.54 12.90
C LYS A 274 -6.86 -15.44 13.81
N ALA A 275 -5.66 -15.54 13.25
CA ALA A 275 -4.41 -15.52 14.02
C ALA A 275 -4.03 -14.10 14.47
N GLY A 276 -4.29 -13.10 13.63
CA GLY A 276 -3.94 -11.70 13.90
C GLY A 276 -4.96 -10.91 14.72
N ALA A 277 -6.22 -11.37 14.81
CA ALA A 277 -7.23 -10.71 15.62
C ALA A 277 -6.83 -10.74 17.11
N THR A 278 -6.59 -9.56 17.67
CA THR A 278 -6.13 -9.41 19.07
C THR A 278 -7.30 -9.17 20.01
N LEU A 279 -7.51 -10.06 20.99
CA LEU A 279 -8.50 -9.88 22.05
C LEU A 279 -7.97 -8.89 23.10
N LEU A 280 -8.27 -7.60 22.93
CA LEU A 280 -7.78 -6.54 23.83
C LEU A 280 -8.44 -6.57 25.21
N ARG A 281 -9.73 -6.91 25.29
CA ARG A 281 -10.50 -6.92 26.55
C ARG A 281 -11.55 -8.02 26.53
N ASN A 282 -11.60 -8.82 27.60
CA ASN A 282 -12.65 -9.81 27.84
C ASN A 282 -13.08 -9.79 29.30
N ALA A 283 -13.97 -8.87 29.65
CA ALA A 283 -14.51 -8.78 31.01
C ALA A 283 -15.66 -9.77 31.21
N HIS A 284 -15.78 -10.30 32.43
CA HIS A 284 -16.88 -11.18 32.85
C HIS A 284 -17.06 -12.47 32.02
N GLY A 285 -16.03 -12.90 31.29
CA GLY A 285 -16.12 -14.08 30.42
C GLY A 285 -17.12 -13.90 29.27
N THR A 286 -17.33 -12.67 28.80
CA THR A 286 -18.26 -12.35 27.70
C THR A 286 -17.96 -13.16 26.44
N LEU A 287 -16.69 -13.31 26.08
CA LEU A 287 -16.26 -14.15 24.96
C LEU A 287 -15.63 -15.47 25.45
N PRO A 288 -15.85 -16.59 24.74
CA PRO A 288 -16.66 -16.71 23.52
C PRO A 288 -18.17 -16.72 23.82
N LEU A 289 -18.98 -16.18 22.90
CA LEU A 289 -20.45 -16.24 23.02
C LEU A 289 -20.93 -17.70 23.06
N ARG A 290 -21.75 -18.02 24.06
CA ARG A 290 -22.33 -19.36 24.29
C ARG A 290 -23.79 -19.27 24.72
N GLY A 291 -24.54 -20.37 24.58
CA GLY A 291 -25.93 -20.46 25.04
C GLY A 291 -26.83 -19.37 24.45
N ARG A 292 -27.61 -18.70 25.30
CA ARG A 292 -28.51 -17.59 24.91
C ARG A 292 -27.75 -16.42 24.28
N ALA A 293 -26.58 -16.06 24.82
CA ALA A 293 -25.76 -14.96 24.31
C ALA A 293 -25.20 -15.21 22.89
N ALA A 294 -25.20 -16.46 22.41
CA ALA A 294 -24.85 -16.80 21.02
C ALA A 294 -26.06 -16.86 20.08
N ARG A 295 -27.28 -16.65 20.59
CA ARG A 295 -28.55 -16.81 19.86
C ARG A 295 -29.45 -15.59 19.90
N ASP A 296 -29.20 -14.63 20.77
CA ASP A 296 -29.92 -13.37 20.90
C ASP A 296 -28.88 -12.24 20.82
N ILE A 297 -28.68 -11.71 19.62
CA ILE A 297 -27.56 -10.82 19.28
C ILE A 297 -28.08 -9.59 18.52
N ALA A 298 -27.76 -8.40 19.03
CA ALA A 298 -27.88 -7.16 18.27
C ALA A 298 -26.53 -6.81 17.64
N VAL A 299 -26.46 -6.78 16.30
CA VAL A 299 -25.29 -6.29 15.56
C VAL A 299 -25.47 -4.82 15.26
N ILE A 300 -24.57 -3.96 15.73
CA ILE A 300 -24.65 -2.51 15.56
C ILE A 300 -23.38 -2.01 14.87
N GLY A 301 -23.55 -1.15 13.85
CA GLY A 301 -22.45 -0.49 13.16
C GLY A 301 -22.46 -0.74 11.65
N PRO A 302 -22.02 0.24 10.84
CA PRO A 302 -22.08 0.18 9.38
C PRO A 302 -21.26 -0.99 8.80
N THR A 303 -20.11 -1.26 9.42
CA THR A 303 -19.23 -2.37 9.01
C THR A 303 -19.83 -3.75 9.28
N GLY A 304 -20.86 -3.83 10.13
CA GLY A 304 -21.61 -5.05 10.37
C GLY A 304 -22.31 -5.55 9.11
N ARG A 305 -22.87 -4.64 8.29
CA ARG A 305 -23.53 -4.99 7.02
C ARG A 305 -22.61 -4.83 5.81
N ARG A 306 -21.69 -3.87 5.81
CA ARG A 306 -20.71 -3.64 4.73
C ARG A 306 -19.30 -3.99 5.22
N PRO A 307 -18.67 -5.08 4.75
CA PRO A 307 -17.37 -5.46 5.28
C PRO A 307 -16.30 -4.40 4.98
N PHE A 308 -15.56 -3.95 6.00
CA PHE A 308 -14.36 -3.15 5.81
C PHE A 308 -13.19 -4.07 5.48
N VAL A 309 -12.93 -4.26 4.19
CA VAL A 309 -12.01 -5.31 3.71
C VAL A 309 -10.54 -4.90 3.78
N SER A 310 -10.23 -3.65 3.44
CA SER A 310 -8.85 -3.17 3.35
C SER A 310 -8.77 -1.69 3.68
N GLY A 311 -7.56 -1.24 4.04
CA GLY A 311 -7.24 0.17 3.96
C GLY A 311 -7.29 0.67 2.52
N GLY A 312 -7.12 1.97 2.33
CA GLY A 312 -7.19 2.56 1.00
C GLY A 312 -5.81 2.76 0.34
N GLY A 313 -5.71 3.76 -0.52
CA GLY A 313 -4.50 4.06 -1.28
C GLY A 313 -4.08 2.95 -2.25
N SER A 314 -2.77 2.84 -2.50
CA SER A 314 -2.21 1.87 -3.44
C SER A 314 -2.29 0.42 -2.97
N ALA A 315 -2.55 0.18 -1.68
CA ALA A 315 -2.73 -1.16 -1.12
C ALA A 315 -4.16 -1.71 -1.27
N HIS A 316 -5.11 -0.91 -1.77
CA HIS A 316 -6.51 -1.32 -1.88
C HIS A 316 -6.73 -2.41 -2.94
N VAL A 317 -7.37 -3.51 -2.56
CA VAL A 317 -7.67 -4.64 -3.43
C VAL A 317 -9.16 -4.95 -3.40
N ILE A 318 -9.76 -5.14 -4.57
CA ILE A 318 -11.17 -5.52 -4.72
C ILE A 318 -11.27 -7.05 -4.74
N PRO A 319 -11.87 -7.69 -3.72
CA PRO A 319 -11.99 -9.15 -3.67
C PRO A 319 -13.05 -9.70 -4.62
N ASP A 320 -12.95 -10.99 -4.96
CA ASP A 320 -14.03 -11.71 -5.65
C ASP A 320 -15.32 -11.74 -4.82
N ARG A 321 -15.17 -11.85 -3.49
CA ARG A 321 -16.23 -11.88 -2.50
C ARG A 321 -15.70 -11.46 -1.13
N ALA A 322 -16.53 -10.74 -0.37
CA ALA A 322 -16.35 -10.53 1.06
C ALA A 322 -17.72 -10.71 1.75
N ASP A 323 -17.78 -11.60 2.75
CA ASP A 323 -18.99 -11.75 3.56
C ASP A 323 -19.02 -10.67 4.64
N SER A 324 -20.20 -10.10 4.90
CA SER A 324 -20.35 -9.14 5.98
C SER A 324 -20.29 -9.83 7.35
N PRO A 325 -19.79 -9.16 8.40
CA PRO A 325 -19.83 -9.68 9.77
C PRO A 325 -21.24 -10.13 10.20
N LEU A 326 -22.28 -9.38 9.85
CA LEU A 326 -23.68 -9.74 10.12
C LEU A 326 -24.06 -11.08 9.47
N HIS A 327 -23.67 -11.30 8.21
CA HIS A 327 -23.93 -12.56 7.53
C HIS A 327 -23.20 -13.72 8.24
N ALA A 328 -21.92 -13.54 8.56
CA ALA A 328 -21.11 -14.55 9.23
C ALA A 328 -21.64 -14.90 10.64
N ILE A 329 -22.06 -13.90 11.41
CA ILE A 329 -22.67 -14.07 12.74
C ILE A 329 -23.98 -14.84 12.64
N ARG A 330 -24.88 -14.46 11.71
CA ARG A 330 -26.15 -15.17 11.46
C ARG A 330 -25.93 -16.63 11.10
N ALA A 331 -24.99 -16.89 10.19
CA ALA A 331 -24.65 -18.25 9.78
C ALA A 331 -24.12 -19.08 10.97
N ARG A 332 -23.30 -18.47 11.85
CA ARG A 332 -22.71 -19.16 13.01
C ARG A 332 -23.69 -19.38 14.18
N ALA A 333 -24.61 -18.44 14.40
CA ALA A 333 -25.66 -18.53 15.44
C ALA A 333 -26.70 -19.64 15.12
N GLY A 334 -26.92 -19.87 13.83
CA GLY A 334 -27.74 -20.98 13.32
C GLY A 334 -29.23 -20.66 13.24
N ARG A 335 -29.99 -21.60 12.65
CA ARG A 335 -31.45 -21.48 12.50
C ARG A 335 -32.11 -21.40 13.88
N GLY A 336 -32.98 -20.41 14.09
CA GLY A 336 -33.70 -20.15 15.35
C GLY A 336 -33.00 -19.18 16.31
N ALA A 337 -31.85 -18.60 15.94
CA ALA A 337 -31.30 -17.44 16.64
C ALA A 337 -32.01 -16.15 16.18
N ASP A 338 -32.20 -15.22 17.11
CA ASP A 338 -32.60 -13.85 16.81
C ASP A 338 -31.33 -12.99 16.68
N VAL A 339 -31.06 -12.53 15.45
CA VAL A 339 -29.90 -11.69 15.14
C VAL A 339 -30.37 -10.44 14.41
N THR A 340 -30.57 -9.38 15.19
CA THR A 340 -31.02 -8.08 14.72
C THR A 340 -29.84 -7.22 14.25
N TYR A 341 -30.15 -6.19 13.47
CA TYR A 341 -29.16 -5.24 12.99
C TYR A 341 -29.67 -3.82 13.13
N ALA A 342 -28.80 -2.92 13.59
CA ALA A 342 -29.00 -1.48 13.51
C ALA A 342 -27.75 -0.82 12.90
N LEU A 343 -27.94 0.26 12.13
CA LEU A 343 -26.82 0.99 11.55
C LEU A 343 -25.91 1.59 12.63
N GLY A 344 -26.51 2.13 13.70
CA GLY A 344 -25.79 2.94 14.68
C GLY A 344 -25.41 4.25 14.03
N GLU A 345 -24.15 4.36 13.60
CA GLU A 345 -23.59 5.54 12.95
C GLU A 345 -23.65 5.45 11.42
N ASP A 346 -24.20 6.48 10.77
CA ASP A 346 -24.27 6.56 9.31
C ASP A 346 -23.06 7.29 8.73
N LEU A 347 -22.03 6.52 8.35
CA LEU A 347 -20.81 7.06 7.73
C LEU A 347 -20.98 7.48 6.26
N TYR A 348 -22.13 7.17 5.63
CA TYR A 348 -22.41 7.61 4.26
C TYR A 348 -23.19 8.93 4.25
N GLY A 349 -24.00 9.16 5.28
CA GLY A 349 -24.88 10.32 5.37
C GLY A 349 -26.08 10.21 4.43
N LYS A 350 -26.89 11.28 4.43
CA LYS A 350 -28.05 11.43 3.55
C LYS A 350 -27.82 12.62 2.62
N ALA A 351 -28.40 12.57 1.43
CA ALA A 351 -28.42 13.73 0.55
C ALA A 351 -29.02 14.93 1.31
N ILE A 352 -28.33 16.07 1.26
CA ILE A 352 -28.83 17.31 1.84
C ILE A 352 -30.18 17.65 1.18
N PRO A 353 -31.24 17.94 1.95
CA PRO A 353 -32.54 18.28 1.38
C PRO A 353 -32.45 19.47 0.42
N ARG A 354 -33.13 19.37 -0.73
CA ARG A 354 -33.08 20.42 -1.77
C ARG A 354 -33.53 21.80 -1.27
N HIS A 355 -34.45 21.87 -0.30
CA HIS A 355 -34.92 23.14 0.24
C HIS A 355 -33.88 23.82 1.14
N ALA A 356 -32.94 23.06 1.70
CA ALA A 356 -31.82 23.58 2.48
C ALA A 356 -30.68 24.10 1.59
N LEU A 357 -30.75 23.92 0.27
CA LEU A 357 -29.71 24.34 -0.67
C LEU A 357 -30.19 25.47 -1.57
N GLY A 358 -29.29 26.39 -1.88
CA GLY A 358 -29.49 27.36 -2.97
C GLY A 358 -29.78 26.65 -4.30
N PRO A 359 -30.47 27.32 -5.24
CA PRO A 359 -30.78 26.73 -6.55
C PRO A 359 -29.49 26.34 -7.30
N GLY A 360 -29.57 25.27 -8.09
CA GLY A 360 -28.51 24.91 -9.05
C GLY A 360 -27.46 23.90 -8.57
N LEU A 361 -27.52 23.42 -7.31
CA LEU A 361 -26.73 22.28 -6.87
C LEU A 361 -27.52 20.97 -7.01
N ASP A 362 -27.02 20.05 -7.83
CA ASP A 362 -27.41 18.65 -7.75
C ASP A 362 -26.42 17.93 -6.84
N THR A 363 -26.90 17.43 -5.71
CA THR A 363 -26.07 16.77 -4.68
C THR A 363 -25.67 15.35 -5.06
N GLU A 364 -26.25 14.80 -6.13
CA GLU A 364 -25.95 13.46 -6.61
C GLU A 364 -25.43 13.46 -8.05
N GLY A 365 -24.48 12.57 -8.34
CA GLY A 365 -24.15 12.19 -9.72
C GLY A 365 -23.41 13.23 -10.55
N GLN A 366 -22.85 14.28 -9.95
CA GLN A 366 -22.04 15.27 -10.67
C GLN A 366 -20.81 14.61 -11.30
N ARG A 367 -20.67 14.74 -12.63
CA ARG A 367 -19.52 14.23 -13.39
C ARG A 367 -18.77 15.38 -14.02
N VAL A 368 -17.48 15.50 -13.70
CA VAL A 368 -16.58 16.50 -14.28
C VAL A 368 -15.69 15.81 -15.33
N PRO A 369 -15.75 16.20 -16.62
CA PRO A 369 -14.86 15.66 -17.64
C PRO A 369 -13.38 15.93 -17.33
N ALA A 370 -12.48 15.08 -17.82
CA ALA A 370 -11.04 15.26 -17.61
C ALA A 370 -10.56 16.64 -18.13
N GLY A 371 -9.74 17.33 -17.34
CA GLY A 371 -9.23 18.67 -17.65
C GLY A 371 -10.28 19.78 -17.61
N LYS A 372 -11.46 19.52 -17.02
CA LYS A 372 -12.48 20.53 -16.74
C LYS A 372 -12.58 20.76 -15.24
N GLU A 373 -13.02 21.95 -14.90
CA GLU A 373 -13.37 22.35 -13.54
C GLU A 373 -14.86 22.59 -13.48
N TRP A 374 -15.43 22.35 -12.31
CA TRP A 374 -16.82 22.65 -11.99
C TRP A 374 -16.86 23.22 -10.57
N THR A 375 -17.55 24.34 -10.40
CA THR A 375 -17.68 25.05 -9.13
C THR A 375 -19.15 25.37 -8.90
N TYR A 376 -19.56 25.34 -7.63
CA TYR A 376 -20.87 25.79 -7.19
C TYR A 376 -20.71 26.70 -5.98
N ASP A 377 -21.27 27.91 -6.08
CA ASP A 377 -21.38 28.86 -4.97
C ASP A 377 -22.86 29.01 -4.63
N GLY A 378 -23.20 28.79 -3.36
CA GLY A 378 -24.57 28.84 -2.91
C GLY A 378 -24.71 28.93 -1.39
N THR A 379 -25.93 28.75 -0.91
CA THR A 379 -26.25 28.83 0.52
C THR A 379 -26.74 27.48 1.00
N LEU A 380 -26.24 27.03 2.15
CA LEU A 380 -26.80 25.96 2.94
C LEU A 380 -27.59 26.60 4.09
N THR A 381 -28.89 26.33 4.17
CA THR A 381 -29.77 26.78 5.25
C THR A 381 -30.27 25.55 6.00
N PRO A 382 -29.61 25.16 7.11
CA PRO A 382 -30.04 24.04 7.93
C PRO A 382 -31.43 24.29 8.52
N ASP A 383 -32.22 23.22 8.68
CA ASP A 383 -33.55 23.31 9.28
C ASP A 383 -33.49 23.65 10.78
N GLU A 384 -32.40 23.26 11.45
CA GLU A 384 -32.19 23.45 12.88
C GLU A 384 -30.73 23.84 13.21
N PRO A 385 -30.52 24.68 14.24
CA PRO A 385 -29.19 25.00 14.74
C PRO A 385 -28.66 23.82 15.59
N ASP A 386 -28.02 22.85 14.95
CA ASP A 386 -27.44 21.66 15.58
C ASP A 386 -26.01 21.41 15.07
N GLU A 387 -25.36 20.35 15.54
CA GLU A 387 -24.08 19.85 15.02
C GLU A 387 -24.32 19.03 13.74
N TRP A 388 -23.77 19.51 12.62
CA TRP A 388 -23.89 18.85 11.32
C TRP A 388 -22.55 18.25 10.89
N THR A 389 -22.55 16.95 10.56
CA THR A 389 -21.44 16.34 9.82
C THR A 389 -21.79 16.38 8.33
N LEU A 390 -21.04 17.18 7.58
CA LEU A 390 -21.10 17.16 6.12
C LEU A 390 -20.21 16.02 5.61
N VAL A 391 -20.66 15.33 4.57
CA VAL A 391 -19.92 14.21 3.95
C VAL A 391 -19.87 14.45 2.46
N ILE A 392 -18.66 14.39 1.89
CA ILE A 392 -18.46 14.50 0.45
C ILE A 392 -17.96 13.16 -0.08
N HIS A 393 -18.74 12.57 -0.98
CA HIS A 393 -18.34 11.40 -1.74
C HIS A 393 -17.77 11.85 -3.08
N TYR A 394 -16.51 11.50 -3.35
CA TYR A 394 -15.85 11.84 -4.62
C TYR A 394 -15.02 10.67 -5.13
N SER A 395 -14.80 10.66 -6.44
CA SER A 395 -13.84 9.77 -7.10
C SER A 395 -12.89 10.62 -7.94
N GLY A 396 -11.58 10.46 -7.75
CA GLY A 396 -10.57 11.25 -8.45
C GLY A 396 -9.93 12.30 -7.54
N GLU A 397 -9.75 13.52 -8.06
CA GLU A 397 -9.22 14.64 -7.28
C GLU A 397 -10.26 15.12 -6.26
N ARG A 398 -9.80 15.41 -5.04
CA ARG A 398 -10.66 15.89 -3.96
C ARG A 398 -11.15 17.31 -4.29
N PRO A 399 -12.46 17.58 -4.28
CA PRO A 399 -12.96 18.94 -4.44
C PRO A 399 -12.55 19.81 -3.24
N ALA A 400 -12.29 21.09 -3.47
CA ALA A 400 -12.27 22.08 -2.41
C ALA A 400 -13.72 22.40 -2.02
N VAL A 401 -14.02 22.44 -0.73
CA VAL A 401 -15.33 22.84 -0.23
C VAL A 401 -15.16 23.85 0.88
N GLU A 402 -15.70 25.04 0.64
CA GLU A 402 -15.70 26.16 1.56
C GLU A 402 -17.10 26.36 2.12
N LEU A 403 -17.19 26.59 3.43
CA LEU A 403 -18.40 27.00 4.13
C LEU A 403 -18.10 28.33 4.82
N ASP A 404 -18.84 29.37 4.46
CA ASP A 404 -18.68 30.72 4.99
C ASP A 404 -17.22 31.25 4.93
N GLY A 405 -16.53 30.95 3.83
CA GLY A 405 -15.12 31.34 3.61
C GLY A 405 -14.10 30.49 4.37
N VAL A 406 -14.54 29.41 5.04
CA VAL A 406 -13.68 28.43 5.70
C VAL A 406 -13.67 27.15 4.87
N GLU A 407 -12.51 26.75 4.34
CA GLU A 407 -12.38 25.44 3.72
C GLU A 407 -12.68 24.36 4.78
N LEU A 408 -13.73 23.57 4.58
CA LEU A 408 -14.22 22.55 5.54
C LEU A 408 -13.26 21.38 5.66
N TYR A 409 -12.62 21.06 4.54
CA TYR A 409 -11.63 20.00 4.44
C TYR A 409 -10.36 20.65 3.94
N PRO A 410 -9.74 21.58 4.67
CA PRO A 410 -8.50 22.16 4.18
C PRO A 410 -7.51 21.04 3.99
N LYS A 411 -6.76 21.05 2.87
CA LYS A 411 -5.57 20.17 2.77
C LYS A 411 -4.68 20.59 3.92
N GLN A 412 -4.74 19.87 5.04
CA GLN A 412 -3.97 20.26 6.20
C GLN A 412 -2.51 20.12 5.81
N PRO A 413 -1.70 21.19 5.94
CA PRO A 413 -0.28 21.11 5.68
C PRO A 413 0.28 19.95 6.50
N GLY A 414 0.71 18.93 5.78
CA GLY A 414 1.16 17.72 6.40
C GLY A 414 0.09 16.78 6.98
N VAL A 415 -1.01 16.52 6.28
CA VAL A 415 -1.75 15.27 6.43
C VAL A 415 -1.82 14.69 5.03
N GLY A 416 -1.21 13.53 4.80
CA GLY A 416 -1.22 12.94 3.47
C GLY A 416 -2.59 12.32 3.18
N GLU A 417 -3.28 12.85 2.19
CA GLU A 417 -4.59 12.37 1.77
C GLU A 417 -4.43 11.34 0.66
N PHE A 418 -4.09 10.11 1.05
CA PHE A 418 -4.18 8.96 0.15
C PHE A 418 -5.38 8.15 0.58
N PHE A 419 -6.52 8.43 -0.07
CA PHE A 419 -7.74 7.63 -0.09
C PHE A 419 -7.93 6.79 1.18
N SER A 420 -8.64 7.30 2.20
CA SER A 420 -9.20 6.43 3.23
C SER A 420 -10.27 5.59 2.55
N GLY A 421 -10.05 4.28 2.38
CA GLY A 421 -11.01 3.39 1.75
C GLY A 421 -12.41 3.61 2.34
N GLY A 422 -13.35 4.04 1.49
CA GLY A 422 -14.76 4.06 1.84
C GLY A 422 -15.33 2.65 1.90
N LEU A 423 -16.45 2.49 2.63
CA LEU A 423 -17.21 1.24 2.78
C LEU A 423 -17.72 0.63 1.46
#